data_AF-A0A5K3G0A0-F1
#
_entry.id   AF-A0A5K3G0A0-F1
#
_cell.length_a   1.000
_cell.length_b   1.000
_cell.length_c   1.000
_cell.angle_alpha   90.00
_cell.angle_beta   90.00
_cell.angle_gamma   90.00
#
_symmetry.space_group_name_H-M   'P 1'
#
loop_
_entity.id
_entity.type
_entity.pdbx_description
1 polymer ?
#
loop_
_entity_poly.entity_id
_entity_poly.type
_entity_poly.pdbx_seq_one_letter_code
_entity_poly.pdbx_strand_id
1 'polypeptide(L)'
;MVYSFDEAESTRGLSTLLVTGTDWPHGTRLIINGSVSWPTQQRIQIHFACSNVFGEGSTVVTNNYWALGYVLTVDLKVVFFVRDCHSVVITQNLDMVLKKAIESINREKSVAVKRRFAGILHSASMHRNFTVTAVELRFPTRNDTPAGTVNDLVLFVPIRGENEKEVTISRHLEANKLFAWLRLMSVANWFVINQSRDGAWKISAKHTFTREIFLKPGWCSAMGQGQGISLLVRAFNVTGEIRFLKAASRALEPFTRPVQHSDACGVRAYFLGQSDLPWYEEYPAVPGVFVLNGFIFSLVGLFDLSQVTLGNADPTIVSNASHLFDEGINTLVRVLPLYDSGTGSFYDLRHLNLAHSYHASHEIGRLWQGKHRAEPWDRTLRAVLKAGPNRARWQYHRVHLLQLHQLSAVLAPQHAKLWDIYFDRWLAYLRGFRSGHN
;
A
#
# COMPACT_ATOMS: atom_id res chain seq x y z
N MET A 1 31.13 -14.52 9.56
CA MET A 1 30.93 -15.74 8.74
C MET A 1 30.65 -15.32 7.32
N VAL A 2 31.36 -15.87 6.33
CA VAL A 2 31.18 -15.53 4.91
C VAL A 2 30.72 -16.77 4.16
N TYR A 3 29.61 -16.66 3.45
CA TYR A 3 29.07 -17.67 2.55
C TYR A 3 29.33 -17.19 1.12
N SER A 4 30.30 -17.81 0.45
CA SER A 4 30.52 -17.65 -0.99
C SER A 4 29.70 -18.68 -1.74
N PHE A 5 29.18 -18.30 -2.91
CA PHE A 5 28.52 -19.24 -3.80
C PHE A 5 29.43 -19.52 -4.99
N ASP A 6 29.66 -20.79 -5.32
CA ASP A 6 30.45 -21.19 -6.49
C ASP A 6 29.63 -21.06 -7.79
N GLU A 7 30.29 -20.83 -8.92
CA GLU A 7 29.62 -20.73 -10.24
C GLU A 7 28.84 -21.98 -10.65
N ALA A 8 29.16 -23.14 -10.06
CA ALA A 8 28.46 -24.41 -10.28
C ALA A 8 27.18 -24.56 -9.46
N GLU A 9 27.04 -23.83 -8.34
CA GLU A 9 25.78 -23.70 -7.64
C GLU A 9 24.93 -22.65 -8.37
N SER A 10 23.64 -22.92 -8.54
CA SER A 10 22.67 -22.07 -9.23
C SER A 10 22.47 -20.69 -8.53
N THR A 11 23.46 -19.81 -8.59
CA THR A 11 23.46 -18.44 -8.05
C THR A 11 22.60 -17.47 -8.87
N ARG A 12 22.29 -17.86 -10.10
CA ARG A 12 21.44 -17.06 -10.99
C ARG A 12 20.00 -17.09 -10.48
N GLY A 13 19.50 -15.91 -10.12
CA GLY A 13 18.08 -15.69 -9.81
C GLY A 13 17.73 -15.64 -8.32
N LEU A 14 18.68 -15.89 -7.41
CA LEU A 14 18.47 -15.72 -5.96
C LEU A 14 18.06 -14.26 -5.68
N SER A 15 16.79 -14.08 -5.33
CA SER A 15 16.15 -12.75 -5.27
C SER A 15 15.29 -12.57 -4.04
N THR A 16 15.23 -13.54 -3.14
CA THR A 16 14.53 -13.44 -1.85
C THR A 16 15.42 -13.94 -0.71
N LEU A 17 15.34 -13.24 0.42
CA LEU A 17 16.10 -13.49 1.64
C LEU A 17 15.16 -13.67 2.83
N LEU A 18 15.41 -14.71 3.61
CA LEU A 18 14.85 -14.96 4.94
C LEU A 18 15.99 -15.15 5.93
N VAL A 19 15.99 -14.37 7.00
CA VAL A 19 16.96 -14.50 8.10
C VAL A 19 16.26 -14.41 9.43
N THR A 20 16.60 -15.31 10.34
CA THR A 20 16.18 -15.27 11.75
C THR A 20 17.44 -15.26 12.64
N GLY A 21 17.39 -14.56 13.76
CA GLY A 21 18.46 -14.59 14.76
C GLY A 21 17.97 -14.09 16.10
N THR A 22 18.34 -14.76 17.18
CA THR A 22 17.86 -14.44 18.54
C THR A 22 18.70 -13.37 19.23
N ASP A 23 19.96 -13.19 18.81
CA ASP A 23 20.86 -12.14 19.33
C ASP A 23 21.63 -11.47 18.19
N TRP A 24 21.42 -10.16 17.99
CA TRP A 24 22.16 -9.33 17.04
C TRP A 24 22.81 -8.15 17.76
N PRO A 25 24.06 -8.29 18.25
CA PRO A 25 24.76 -7.20 18.92
C PRO A 25 24.81 -5.93 18.07
N HIS A 26 24.74 -4.78 18.74
CA HIS A 26 24.87 -3.49 18.07
C HIS A 26 26.17 -3.42 17.26
N GLY A 27 26.04 -3.04 15.98
CA GLY A 27 27.12 -3.05 15.00
C GLY A 27 27.13 -4.27 14.08
N THR A 28 26.32 -5.30 14.35
CA THR A 28 26.20 -6.48 13.47
C THR A 28 25.63 -6.08 12.10
N ARG A 29 26.18 -6.66 11.03
CA ARG A 29 25.77 -6.41 9.64
C ARG A 29 25.65 -7.72 8.87
N LEU A 30 24.46 -7.97 8.32
CA LEU A 30 24.27 -8.91 7.23
C LEU A 30 24.46 -8.18 5.90
N ILE A 31 25.37 -8.67 5.06
CA ILE A 31 25.80 -8.04 3.83
C ILE A 31 25.54 -9.00 2.67
N ILE A 32 24.71 -8.56 1.73
CA ILE A 32 24.46 -9.27 0.47
C ILE A 32 25.29 -8.58 -0.60
N ASN A 33 26.32 -9.28 -1.09
CA ASN A 33 27.10 -8.86 -2.23
C ASN A 33 26.46 -9.41 -3.50
N GLY A 34 26.37 -8.58 -4.51
CA GLY A 34 25.92 -9.01 -5.81
C GLY A 34 26.34 -8.07 -6.92
N SER A 35 25.92 -8.41 -8.13
CA SER A 35 26.21 -7.61 -9.31
C SER A 35 25.03 -7.58 -10.26
N VAL A 36 25.02 -6.59 -11.13
CA VAL A 36 24.16 -6.60 -12.31
C VAL A 36 25.05 -6.45 -13.55
N SER A 37 24.83 -7.31 -14.53
CA SER A 37 25.55 -7.30 -15.80
C SER A 37 24.63 -6.80 -16.91
N TRP A 38 24.68 -5.50 -17.23
CA TRP A 38 24.34 -4.87 -18.53
C TRP A 38 24.23 -3.33 -18.36
N PRO A 39 24.92 -2.47 -19.15
CA PRO A 39 25.91 -2.74 -20.21
C PRO A 39 27.35 -2.96 -19.67
N THR A 40 27.62 -2.58 -18.43
CA THR A 40 28.86 -2.90 -17.69
C THR A 40 28.50 -3.57 -16.36
N GLN A 41 29.41 -4.36 -15.80
CA GLN A 41 29.19 -5.00 -14.51
C GLN A 41 29.20 -3.93 -13.41
N GLN A 42 28.07 -3.79 -12.70
CA GLN A 42 27.92 -2.88 -11.57
C GLN A 42 27.89 -3.69 -10.28
N ARG A 43 28.73 -3.33 -9.31
CA ARG A 43 28.84 -3.99 -8.00
C ARG A 43 27.86 -3.37 -7.02
N ILE A 44 27.10 -4.23 -6.36
CA ILE A 44 26.01 -3.82 -5.47
C ILE A 44 26.18 -4.50 -4.12
N GLN A 45 25.97 -3.73 -3.05
CA GLN A 45 25.89 -4.26 -1.68
C GLN A 45 24.57 -3.86 -1.03
N ILE A 46 23.90 -4.82 -0.40
CA ILE A 46 22.72 -4.59 0.43
C ILE A 46 23.06 -5.00 1.86
N HIS A 47 22.96 -4.06 2.80
CA HIS A 47 23.23 -4.30 4.21
C HIS A 47 21.92 -4.27 5.00
N PHE A 48 21.77 -5.22 5.91
CA PHE A 48 20.86 -5.12 7.05
C PHE A 48 21.70 -4.97 8.30
N ALA A 49 21.72 -3.76 8.86
CA ALA A 49 22.64 -3.39 9.92
C ALA A 49 21.86 -3.13 11.22
N CYS A 50 22.25 -3.80 12.29
CA CYS A 50 21.89 -3.42 13.65
C CYS A 50 22.67 -2.16 14.05
N SER A 51 22.35 -1.04 13.40
CA SER A 51 22.94 0.28 13.64
C SER A 51 22.13 1.33 12.88
N ASN A 52 22.28 2.59 13.25
CA ASN A 52 21.71 3.75 12.55
C ASN A 52 22.73 4.46 11.63
N VAL A 53 23.88 3.84 11.35
CA VAL A 53 24.96 4.46 10.55
C VAL A 53 25.19 3.73 9.24
N PHE A 54 25.48 4.49 8.18
CA PHE A 54 25.81 3.93 6.87
C PHE A 54 27.09 3.06 6.91
N GLY A 55 28.02 3.39 7.81
CA GLY A 55 29.37 2.82 7.85
C GLY A 55 30.27 3.50 6.82
N GLU A 56 31.28 2.78 6.32
CA GLU A 56 32.20 3.30 5.31
C GLU A 56 31.50 3.68 3.99
N GLY A 57 31.99 4.75 3.37
CA GLY A 57 31.52 5.24 2.08
C GLY A 57 30.84 6.61 2.14
N SER A 58 30.34 7.04 0.98
CA SER A 58 29.62 8.31 0.83
C SER A 58 28.12 8.04 0.77
N THR A 59 27.35 8.77 1.57
CA THR A 59 25.87 8.70 1.57
C THR A 59 25.29 9.74 0.62
N VAL A 60 24.21 9.36 -0.06
CA VAL A 60 23.54 10.17 -1.09
C VAL A 60 22.09 10.43 -0.70
N VAL A 61 21.38 9.39 -0.28
CA VAL A 61 20.02 9.46 0.27
C VAL A 61 20.04 8.81 1.63
N THR A 62 19.41 9.43 2.63
CA THR A 62 19.31 8.83 3.96
C THR A 62 18.04 9.25 4.66
N ASN A 63 17.48 8.34 5.44
CA ASN A 63 16.41 8.61 6.38
C ASN A 63 16.57 7.73 7.62
N ASN A 64 15.53 7.74 8.44
CA ASN A 64 15.45 7.02 9.71
C ASN A 64 15.55 5.49 9.61
N TYR A 65 15.34 4.90 8.44
CA TYR A 65 15.20 3.46 8.22
C TYR A 65 16.19 2.90 7.22
N TRP A 66 16.70 3.72 6.29
CA TRP A 66 17.65 3.27 5.28
C TRP A 66 18.48 4.42 4.72
N ALA A 67 19.60 4.06 4.12
CA ALA A 67 20.49 4.95 3.40
C ALA A 67 21.01 4.30 2.10
N LEU A 68 21.28 5.14 1.11
CA LEU A 68 21.86 4.80 -0.19
C LEU A 68 23.14 5.58 -0.40
N GLY A 69 24.12 4.95 -1.01
CA GLY A 69 25.41 5.56 -1.26
C GLY A 69 26.32 4.68 -2.08
N TYR A 70 27.62 4.89 -1.95
CA TYR A 70 28.66 4.13 -2.64
C TYR A 70 29.94 4.08 -1.82
N VAL A 71 30.82 3.13 -2.17
CA VAL A 71 32.21 3.08 -1.68
C VAL A 71 33.13 2.91 -2.90
N LEU A 72 34.45 3.05 -2.76
CA LEU A 72 35.38 2.97 -3.91
C LEU A 72 35.24 1.66 -4.71
N THR A 73 34.89 0.56 -4.05
CA THR A 73 34.77 -0.77 -4.64
C THR A 73 33.32 -1.22 -4.90
N VAL A 74 32.32 -0.36 -4.63
CA VAL A 74 30.90 -0.72 -4.75
C VAL A 74 30.13 0.44 -5.35
N ASP A 75 29.53 0.21 -6.51
CA ASP A 75 28.84 1.23 -7.30
C ASP A 75 27.51 1.65 -6.67
N LEU A 76 26.82 0.72 -5.99
CA LEU A 76 25.62 0.99 -5.19
C LEU A 76 25.64 0.24 -3.87
N LYS A 77 25.60 0.98 -2.77
CA LYS A 77 25.44 0.42 -1.42
C LYS A 77 24.11 0.87 -0.83
N VAL A 78 23.28 -0.09 -0.46
CA VAL A 78 22.00 0.08 0.23
C VAL A 78 22.16 -0.40 1.66
N VAL A 79 21.76 0.40 2.64
CA VAL A 79 21.84 0.02 4.06
C VAL A 79 20.46 0.21 4.68
N PHE A 80 19.87 -0.87 5.19
CA PHE A 80 18.68 -0.83 6.05
C PHE A 80 19.12 -0.83 7.52
N PHE A 81 18.56 0.10 8.29
CA PHE A 81 18.79 0.24 9.72
C PHE A 81 17.77 -0.60 10.49
N VAL A 82 18.24 -1.72 11.04
CA VAL A 82 17.48 -2.56 11.96
C VAL A 82 17.58 -1.92 13.34
N ARG A 83 16.48 -1.32 13.79
CA ARG A 83 16.44 -0.49 15.01
C ARG A 83 16.31 -1.30 16.28
N ASP A 84 15.53 -2.37 16.24
CA ASP A 84 15.43 -3.34 17.32
C ASP A 84 16.21 -4.58 16.91
N CYS A 85 17.27 -4.87 17.66
CA CYS A 85 18.18 -5.95 17.37
C CYS A 85 18.00 -7.17 18.27
N HIS A 86 16.98 -7.15 19.12
CA HIS A 86 16.55 -8.31 19.87
C HIS A 86 15.66 -9.15 18.97
N SER A 87 16.01 -10.43 18.77
CA SER A 87 15.22 -11.36 17.95
C SER A 87 14.84 -10.82 16.55
N VAL A 88 15.82 -10.71 15.66
CA VAL A 88 15.64 -10.12 14.33
C VAL A 88 15.13 -11.14 13.32
N VAL A 89 14.06 -10.77 12.62
CA VAL A 89 13.58 -11.48 11.43
C VAL A 89 13.63 -10.54 10.22
N ILE A 90 14.41 -10.90 9.20
CA ILE A 90 14.51 -10.15 7.95
C ILE A 90 13.90 -10.97 6.83
N THR A 91 12.87 -10.40 6.19
CA THR A 91 12.21 -10.99 5.03
C THR A 91 12.20 -9.99 3.88
N GLN A 92 13.03 -10.20 2.87
CA GLN A 92 13.20 -9.22 1.79
C GLN A 92 13.18 -9.83 0.40
N ASN A 93 12.51 -9.15 -0.52
CA ASN A 93 12.64 -9.37 -1.95
C ASN A 93 13.73 -8.41 -2.47
N LEU A 94 14.88 -8.95 -2.86
CA LEU A 94 16.07 -8.21 -3.24
C LEU A 94 15.86 -7.44 -4.55
N ASP A 95 15.11 -7.98 -5.52
CA ASP A 95 14.74 -7.27 -6.75
C ASP A 95 13.97 -5.98 -6.42
N MET A 96 13.03 -6.07 -5.47
CA MET A 96 12.24 -4.93 -5.00
C MET A 96 13.11 -3.92 -4.26
N VAL A 97 14.05 -4.38 -3.42
CA VAL A 97 15.03 -3.52 -2.75
C VAL A 97 15.79 -2.68 -3.78
N LEU A 98 16.31 -3.33 -4.83
CA LEU A 98 17.07 -2.63 -5.87
C LEU A 98 16.21 -1.70 -6.71
N LYS A 99 15.03 -2.15 -7.13
CA LYS A 99 14.08 -1.30 -7.84
C LYS A 99 13.78 -0.03 -7.04
N LYS A 100 13.56 -0.15 -5.73
CA LYS A 100 13.29 1.00 -4.85
C LYS A 100 14.51 1.89 -4.64
N ALA A 101 15.70 1.32 -4.54
CA ALA A 101 16.95 2.09 -4.48
C ALA A 101 17.15 2.93 -5.76
N ILE A 102 17.00 2.32 -6.93
CA ILE A 102 17.11 2.99 -8.24
C ILE A 102 16.03 4.07 -8.39
N GLU A 103 14.78 3.77 -8.06
CA GLU A 103 13.68 4.76 -8.07
C GLU A 103 13.98 5.96 -7.16
N SER A 104 14.60 5.73 -5.99
CA SER A 104 14.97 6.79 -5.04
C SER A 104 16.07 7.67 -5.60
N ILE A 105 17.13 7.09 -6.17
CA ILE A 105 18.21 7.84 -6.84
C ILE A 105 17.66 8.65 -8.02
N ASN A 106 16.73 8.10 -8.80
CA ASN A 106 16.14 8.79 -9.94
C ASN A 106 15.31 10.03 -9.53
N ARG A 107 14.73 10.00 -8.32
CA ARG A 107 13.98 11.12 -7.73
C ARG A 107 14.89 12.22 -7.17
N GLU A 108 16.18 11.96 -6.98
CA GLU A 108 17.12 12.97 -6.49
C GLU A 108 17.23 14.16 -7.46
N LYS A 109 17.28 15.36 -6.91
CA LYS A 109 17.37 16.60 -7.70
C LYS A 109 18.79 16.87 -8.20
N SER A 110 19.80 16.41 -7.48
CA SER A 110 21.21 16.67 -7.79
C SER A 110 21.65 15.99 -9.09
N VAL A 111 22.05 16.79 -10.07
CA VAL A 111 22.61 16.30 -11.33
C VAL A 111 23.91 15.54 -11.10
N ALA A 112 24.73 15.97 -10.15
CA ALA A 112 25.99 15.30 -9.79
C ALA A 112 25.73 13.88 -9.27
N VAL A 113 24.70 13.71 -8.43
CA VAL A 113 24.25 12.38 -7.97
C VAL A 113 23.80 11.54 -9.15
N LYS A 114 22.91 12.05 -10.01
CA LYS A 114 22.44 11.32 -11.19
C LYS A 114 23.57 10.90 -12.13
N ARG A 115 24.56 11.77 -12.32
CA ARG A 115 25.75 11.47 -13.13
C ARG A 115 26.62 10.38 -12.50
N ARG A 116 26.79 10.40 -11.17
CA ARG A 116 27.53 9.36 -10.45
C ARG A 116 26.90 7.98 -10.62
N PHE A 117 25.56 7.90 -10.58
CA PHE A 117 24.81 6.66 -10.76
C PHE A 117 24.35 6.43 -12.20
N ALA A 118 24.93 7.11 -13.20
CA ALA A 118 24.49 7.00 -14.59
C ALA A 118 24.48 5.54 -15.05
N GLY A 119 25.54 4.77 -14.79
CA GLY A 119 25.61 3.35 -15.15
C GLY A 119 24.45 2.50 -14.59
N ILE A 120 23.92 2.87 -13.42
CA ILE A 120 22.80 2.18 -12.77
C ILE A 120 21.43 2.70 -13.25
N LEU A 121 21.32 3.99 -13.57
CA LEU A 121 20.06 4.62 -13.97
C LEU A 121 19.63 4.33 -15.41
N HIS A 122 20.55 3.94 -16.30
CA HIS A 122 20.27 3.79 -17.73
C HIS A 122 19.44 2.54 -18.09
N SER A 123 19.18 1.63 -17.15
CA SER A 123 18.44 0.39 -17.44
C SER A 123 17.15 0.26 -16.62
N ALA A 124 16.01 0.33 -17.32
CA ALA A 124 14.68 0.16 -16.72
C ALA A 124 14.45 -1.23 -16.10
N SER A 125 15.23 -2.23 -16.51
CA SER A 125 15.11 -3.63 -16.08
C SER A 125 16.31 -4.15 -15.29
N MET A 126 17.25 -3.29 -14.89
CA MET A 126 18.51 -3.67 -14.23
C MET A 126 18.30 -4.59 -13.01
N HIS A 127 17.30 -4.28 -12.19
CA HIS A 127 16.95 -5.08 -11.00
C HIS A 127 16.56 -6.53 -11.30
N ARG A 128 16.19 -6.87 -12.55
CA ARG A 128 15.85 -8.25 -12.96
C ARG A 128 17.08 -9.11 -13.28
N ASN A 129 18.25 -8.48 -13.46
CA ASN A 129 19.51 -9.15 -13.78
C ASN A 129 20.45 -9.17 -12.57
N PHE A 130 19.92 -8.97 -11.36
CA PHE A 130 20.72 -9.01 -10.14
C PHE A 130 21.09 -10.45 -9.80
N THR A 131 22.38 -10.67 -9.56
CA THR A 131 22.94 -11.95 -9.13
C THR A 131 23.60 -11.78 -7.78
N VAL A 132 23.19 -12.57 -6.80
CA VAL A 132 23.85 -12.65 -5.50
C VAL A 132 25.15 -13.45 -5.66
N THR A 133 26.27 -12.87 -5.24
CA THR A 133 27.60 -13.48 -5.37
C THR A 133 28.15 -13.96 -4.04
N ALA A 134 27.80 -13.30 -2.93
CA ALA A 134 28.17 -13.74 -1.59
C ALA A 134 27.23 -13.15 -0.53
N VAL A 135 27.10 -13.86 0.59
CA VAL A 135 26.49 -13.35 1.82
C VAL A 135 27.51 -13.35 2.94
N GLU A 136 27.63 -12.22 3.63
CA GLU A 136 28.56 -12.07 4.73
C GLU A 136 27.85 -11.56 5.98
N LEU A 137 28.12 -12.20 7.11
CA LEU A 137 27.72 -11.76 8.43
C LEU A 137 28.94 -11.23 9.18
N ARG A 138 28.95 -9.92 9.45
CA ARG A 138 29.99 -9.21 10.20
C ARG A 138 29.51 -8.85 11.60
N PHE A 139 30.32 -9.16 12.60
CA PHE A 139 30.11 -8.79 14.00
C PHE A 139 30.97 -7.58 14.38
N PRO A 140 30.58 -6.81 15.41
CA PRO A 140 31.41 -5.74 15.95
C PRO A 140 32.73 -6.30 16.51
N THR A 141 33.82 -5.52 16.40
CA THR A 141 35.18 -5.93 16.80
C THR A 141 35.50 -5.77 18.30
N ARG A 142 34.55 -5.31 19.14
CA ARG A 142 34.79 -5.06 20.57
C ARG A 142 34.13 -6.11 21.48
N ASN A 143 34.97 -6.77 22.29
CA ASN A 143 34.66 -7.77 23.31
C ASN A 143 33.65 -7.28 24.36
N ASP A 144 32.70 -8.18 24.70
CA ASP A 144 31.99 -8.39 25.98
C ASP A 144 30.51 -8.77 25.79
N THR A 145 30.00 -8.77 24.56
CA THR A 145 28.71 -9.44 24.25
C THR A 145 28.98 -10.71 23.46
N PRO A 146 28.31 -11.83 23.75
CA PRO A 146 28.45 -13.05 22.96
C PRO A 146 28.20 -12.71 21.48
N ALA A 147 29.01 -13.29 20.59
CA ALA A 147 28.83 -13.11 19.16
C ALA A 147 27.40 -13.52 18.81
N GLY A 148 26.61 -12.56 18.31
CA GLY A 148 25.22 -12.81 17.94
C GLY A 148 25.10 -13.97 16.97
N THR A 149 24.10 -14.81 17.12
CA THR A 149 23.90 -15.92 16.18
C THR A 149 22.78 -15.59 15.20
N VAL A 150 23.03 -15.86 13.93
CA VAL A 150 21.97 -16.05 12.95
C VAL A 150 21.57 -17.51 13.07
N ASN A 151 20.29 -17.76 13.38
CA ASN A 151 19.77 -19.10 13.59
C ASN A 151 19.44 -19.74 12.25
N ASP A 152 18.74 -19.01 11.38
CA ASP A 152 18.42 -19.44 10.02
C ASP A 152 18.79 -18.38 8.99
N LEU A 153 19.35 -18.81 7.87
CA LEU A 153 19.60 -18.00 6.68
C LEU A 153 19.17 -18.78 5.44
N VAL A 154 18.16 -18.28 4.73
CA VAL A 154 17.65 -18.89 3.50
C VAL A 154 17.64 -17.84 2.38
N LEU A 155 18.31 -18.15 1.28
CA LEU A 155 18.24 -17.42 0.02
C LEU A 155 17.60 -18.32 -1.04
N PHE A 156 16.61 -17.79 -1.75
CA PHE A 156 15.88 -18.58 -2.75
C PHE A 156 15.28 -17.71 -3.86
N VAL A 157 14.81 -18.37 -4.92
CA VAL A 157 14.06 -17.74 -6.00
C VAL A 157 12.55 -17.85 -5.71
N PRO A 158 11.80 -16.73 -5.68
CA PRO A 158 10.37 -16.78 -5.44
C PRO A 158 9.62 -17.33 -6.66
N ILE A 159 8.62 -18.19 -6.39
CA ILE A 159 7.77 -18.83 -7.40
C ILE A 159 6.84 -17.77 -8.03
N ARG A 160 6.79 -17.69 -9.37
CA ARG A 160 6.01 -16.72 -10.15
C ARG A 160 4.95 -17.42 -11.02
N GLY A 161 3.72 -17.55 -10.50
CA GLY A 161 2.56 -18.08 -11.23
C GLY A 161 2.44 -19.61 -11.20
N GLU A 162 1.50 -20.17 -11.97
CA GLU A 162 1.16 -21.61 -11.93
C GLU A 162 2.05 -22.51 -12.83
N ASN A 163 2.83 -21.94 -13.74
CA ASN A 163 3.67 -22.71 -14.67
C ASN A 163 5.14 -22.69 -14.25
N GLU A 164 5.51 -23.56 -13.32
CA GLU A 164 6.92 -23.80 -12.95
C GLU A 164 7.22 -25.30 -13.02
N LYS A 165 7.48 -25.79 -14.24
CA LYS A 165 7.92 -27.18 -14.47
C LYS A 165 9.40 -27.42 -14.16
N GLU A 166 10.09 -26.46 -13.52
CA GLU A 166 11.56 -26.46 -13.46
C GLU A 166 12.14 -25.98 -12.12
N VAL A 167 11.45 -26.22 -10.99
CA VAL A 167 12.04 -25.92 -9.68
C VAL A 167 12.06 -27.14 -8.76
N THR A 168 13.26 -27.45 -8.29
CA THR A 168 13.59 -28.53 -7.37
C THR A 168 12.81 -28.41 -6.04
N ILE A 169 11.83 -29.32 -5.87
CA ILE A 169 11.51 -30.18 -4.71
C ILE A 169 11.30 -29.48 -3.36
N SER A 170 10.03 -29.26 -2.98
CA SER A 170 9.45 -28.94 -1.65
C SER A 170 10.03 -27.76 -0.84
N ARG A 171 11.35 -27.67 -0.64
CA ARG A 171 12.03 -26.62 0.15
C ARG A 171 11.77 -25.21 -0.38
N HIS A 172 11.73 -25.02 -1.70
CA HIS A 172 11.39 -23.72 -2.30
C HIS A 172 9.95 -23.30 -1.99
N LEU A 173 9.01 -24.25 -2.06
CA LEU A 173 7.61 -24.00 -1.73
C LEU A 173 7.45 -23.65 -0.24
N GLU A 174 8.15 -24.37 0.64
CA GLU A 174 8.19 -24.08 2.09
C GLU A 174 8.75 -22.67 2.37
N ALA A 175 9.87 -22.31 1.75
CA ALA A 175 10.45 -20.97 1.88
C ALA A 175 9.52 -19.86 1.38
N ASN A 176 8.82 -20.07 0.25
CA ASN A 176 7.82 -19.11 -0.26
C ASN A 176 6.61 -18.97 0.68
N LYS A 177 6.09 -20.09 1.21
CA LYS A 177 5.02 -20.09 2.20
C LYS A 177 5.44 -19.33 3.46
N LEU A 178 6.64 -19.61 3.97
CA LEU A 178 7.20 -18.91 5.14
C LEU A 178 7.40 -17.42 4.86
N PHE A 179 7.91 -17.05 3.69
CA PHE A 179 8.07 -15.65 3.29
C PHE A 179 6.74 -14.90 3.21
N ALA A 180 5.71 -15.50 2.61
CA ALA A 180 4.37 -14.92 2.57
C ALA A 180 3.76 -14.78 3.97
N TRP A 181 3.89 -15.81 4.80
CA TRP A 181 3.43 -15.83 6.19
C TRP A 181 4.10 -14.74 7.03
N LEU A 182 5.43 -14.63 7.00
CA LEU A 182 6.15 -13.63 7.77
C LEU A 182 5.80 -12.20 7.33
N ARG A 183 5.56 -11.98 6.04
CA ARG A 183 5.06 -10.68 5.54
C ARG A 183 3.65 -10.38 6.05
N LEU A 184 2.73 -11.35 5.99
CA LEU A 184 1.39 -11.21 6.55
C LEU A 184 1.46 -10.81 8.03
N MET A 185 2.21 -11.56 8.82
CA MET A 185 2.35 -11.33 10.26
C MET A 185 3.06 -10.02 10.59
N SER A 186 4.09 -9.64 9.82
CA SER A 186 4.78 -8.35 10.00
C SER A 186 3.82 -7.18 9.80
N VAL A 187 2.98 -7.22 8.77
CA VAL A 187 1.98 -6.16 8.53
C VAL A 187 0.88 -6.22 9.60
N ALA A 188 0.35 -7.40 9.95
CA ALA A 188 -0.69 -7.52 10.98
C ALA A 188 -0.21 -6.97 12.35
N ASN A 189 1.02 -7.32 12.76
CA ASN A 189 1.63 -6.79 13.98
C ASN A 189 1.82 -5.27 13.92
N TRP A 190 2.22 -4.73 12.77
CA TRP A 190 2.31 -3.28 12.58
C TRP A 190 0.95 -2.61 12.81
N PHE A 191 -0.14 -3.17 12.27
CA PHE A 191 -1.49 -2.63 12.47
C PHE A 191 -1.91 -2.67 13.94
N VAL A 192 -1.59 -3.72 14.71
CA VAL A 192 -1.87 -3.78 16.15
C VAL A 192 -1.09 -2.70 16.91
N ILE A 193 0.22 -2.59 16.66
CA ILE A 193 1.13 -1.70 17.41
C ILE A 193 0.86 -0.22 17.09
N ASN A 194 0.50 0.11 15.85
CA ASN A 194 0.34 1.49 15.38
C ASN A 194 -1.12 1.96 15.37
N GLN A 195 -2.04 1.19 15.95
CA GLN A 195 -3.43 1.63 16.11
C GLN A 195 -3.52 2.70 17.22
N SER A 196 -4.07 3.86 16.88
CA SER A 196 -4.29 4.94 17.87
C SER A 196 -5.34 4.54 18.90
N ARG A 197 -5.38 5.22 20.05
CA ARG A 197 -6.34 4.93 21.15
C ARG A 197 -7.81 4.97 20.70
N ASP A 198 -8.11 5.87 19.77
CA ASP A 198 -9.43 6.08 19.14
C ASP A 198 -9.77 5.06 18.03
N GLY A 199 -9.02 3.96 17.93
CA GLY A 199 -9.26 2.86 16.99
C GLY A 199 -8.71 3.10 15.57
N ALA A 200 -8.22 4.30 15.28
CA ALA A 200 -7.82 4.70 13.93
C ALA A 200 -6.34 4.43 13.61
N TRP A 201 -6.05 4.21 12.33
CA TRP A 201 -4.70 4.35 11.77
C TRP A 201 -4.56 5.72 11.11
N LYS A 202 -3.81 6.62 11.77
CA LYS A 202 -3.70 8.03 11.39
C LYS A 202 -2.64 8.24 10.30
N ILE A 203 -2.97 9.08 9.33
CA ILE A 203 -2.14 9.40 8.18
C ILE A 203 -1.40 10.71 8.46
N SER A 204 -0.08 10.65 8.61
CA SER A 204 0.77 11.79 8.97
C SER A 204 1.04 12.76 7.81
N ALA A 205 0.42 12.58 6.65
CA ALA A 205 0.60 13.41 5.47
C ALA A 205 -0.63 14.27 5.18
N LYS A 206 -0.41 15.53 4.80
CA LYS A 206 -1.48 16.42 4.29
C LYS A 206 -2.01 15.86 2.97
N HIS A 207 -3.34 15.80 2.82
CA HIS A 207 -4.00 15.50 1.54
C HIS A 207 -4.74 16.73 1.05
N THR A 208 -4.54 17.15 -0.20
CA THR A 208 -5.09 18.41 -0.74
C THR A 208 -6.04 18.12 -1.89
N PHE A 209 -7.30 18.52 -1.78
CA PHE A 209 -8.27 18.51 -2.89
C PHE A 209 -8.23 19.84 -3.63
N THR A 210 -8.39 20.93 -2.87
CA THR A 210 -8.30 22.31 -3.33
C THR A 210 -7.47 23.11 -2.33
N ARG A 211 -7.28 24.42 -2.59
CA ARG A 211 -6.58 25.30 -1.63
C ARG A 211 -7.29 25.36 -0.27
N GLU A 212 -8.62 25.31 -0.29
CA GLU A 212 -9.48 25.46 0.89
C GLU A 212 -9.90 24.11 1.48
N ILE A 213 -10.02 23.08 0.64
CA ILE A 213 -10.45 21.73 1.03
C ILE A 213 -9.22 20.82 1.09
N PHE A 214 -8.75 20.55 2.31
CA PHE A 214 -7.63 19.67 2.55
C PHE A 214 -7.75 18.98 3.91
N LEU A 215 -7.09 17.83 4.04
CA LEU A 215 -6.96 17.08 5.27
C LEU A 215 -5.61 17.38 5.90
N LYS A 216 -5.63 17.84 7.16
CA LYS A 216 -4.43 18.04 7.97
C LYS A 216 -3.85 16.68 8.36
N PRO A 217 -2.52 16.55 8.52
CA PRO A 217 -1.90 15.35 9.11
C PRO A 217 -2.64 14.89 10.38
N GLY A 218 -2.86 13.58 10.51
CA GLY A 218 -3.62 12.98 11.60
C GLY A 218 -5.02 12.48 11.20
N TRP A 219 -5.46 12.73 9.97
CA TRP A 219 -6.70 12.17 9.42
C TRP A 219 -6.65 10.64 9.26
N CYS A 220 -7.79 9.97 9.17
CA CYS A 220 -7.90 8.54 8.90
C CYS A 220 -8.85 8.28 7.72
N SER A 221 -8.86 7.05 7.21
CA SER A 221 -9.56 6.69 5.97
C SER A 221 -10.46 5.49 6.19
N ALA A 222 -11.72 5.51 5.72
CA ALA A 222 -12.59 4.34 5.77
C ALA A 222 -11.99 3.14 5.04
N MET A 223 -11.34 3.38 3.89
CA MET A 223 -10.60 2.34 3.16
C MET A 223 -9.45 1.78 3.99
N GLY A 224 -8.66 2.66 4.62
CA GLY A 224 -7.56 2.26 5.50
C GLY A 224 -8.03 1.42 6.69
N GLN A 225 -9.14 1.82 7.31
CA GLN A 225 -9.76 1.06 8.40
C GLN A 225 -10.25 -0.30 7.92
N GLY A 226 -11.02 -0.36 6.82
CA GLY A 226 -11.55 -1.61 6.27
C GLY A 226 -10.47 -2.61 5.87
N GLN A 227 -9.44 -2.15 5.15
CA GLN A 227 -8.30 -2.98 4.77
C GLN A 227 -7.53 -3.50 6.00
N GLY A 228 -7.36 -2.66 7.03
CA GLY A 228 -6.78 -3.06 8.31
C GLY A 228 -7.60 -4.12 9.02
N ILE A 229 -8.93 -3.96 9.06
CA ILE A 229 -9.86 -4.95 9.62
C ILE A 229 -9.75 -6.27 8.87
N SER A 230 -9.86 -6.27 7.54
CA SER A 230 -9.71 -7.45 6.69
C SER A 230 -8.42 -8.23 6.95
N LEU A 231 -7.30 -7.51 7.09
CA LEU A 231 -6.01 -8.12 7.42
C LEU A 231 -6.00 -8.76 8.80
N LEU A 232 -6.47 -8.03 9.81
CA LEU A 232 -6.46 -8.48 11.21
C LEU A 232 -7.41 -9.66 11.43
N VAL A 233 -8.56 -9.68 10.77
CA VAL A 233 -9.49 -10.81 10.76
C VAL A 233 -8.82 -12.04 10.18
N ARG A 234 -8.14 -11.91 9.03
CA ARG A 234 -7.40 -13.03 8.43
C ARG A 234 -6.28 -13.52 9.34
N ALA A 235 -5.54 -12.62 9.97
CA ALA A 235 -4.51 -12.96 10.95
C ALA A 235 -5.10 -13.68 12.17
N PHE A 236 -6.24 -13.24 12.70
CA PHE A 236 -6.96 -13.92 13.78
C PHE A 236 -7.39 -15.33 13.36
N ASN A 237 -8.02 -15.49 12.21
CA ASN A 237 -8.52 -16.80 11.75
C ASN A 237 -7.41 -17.84 11.60
N VAL A 238 -6.20 -17.44 11.18
CA VAL A 238 -5.08 -18.37 10.98
C VAL A 238 -4.23 -18.59 12.24
N THR A 239 -4.26 -17.69 13.22
CA THR A 239 -3.43 -17.79 14.45
C THR A 239 -4.20 -18.11 15.72
N GLY A 240 -5.49 -17.77 15.78
CA GLY A 240 -6.29 -17.76 17.01
C GLY A 240 -5.92 -16.64 17.99
N GLU A 241 -4.98 -15.75 17.66
CA GLU A 241 -4.51 -14.72 18.59
C GLU A 241 -5.50 -13.57 18.77
N ILE A 242 -6.13 -13.51 19.95
CA ILE A 242 -7.21 -12.56 20.26
C ILE A 242 -6.82 -11.08 20.11
N ARG A 243 -5.52 -10.74 20.17
CA ARG A 243 -5.05 -9.36 19.97
C ARG A 243 -5.44 -8.81 18.59
N PHE A 244 -5.47 -9.64 17.55
CA PHE A 244 -5.85 -9.21 16.21
C PHE A 244 -7.35 -8.91 16.14
N LEU A 245 -8.18 -9.76 16.74
CA LEU A 245 -9.63 -9.52 16.81
C LEU A 245 -9.95 -8.26 17.62
N LYS A 246 -9.28 -8.04 18.76
CA LYS A 246 -9.43 -6.81 19.56
C LYS A 246 -9.06 -5.56 18.77
N ALA A 247 -7.96 -5.60 18.02
CA ALA A 247 -7.56 -4.49 17.15
C ALA A 247 -8.57 -4.24 16.02
N ALA A 248 -9.09 -5.31 15.39
CA ALA A 248 -10.13 -5.23 14.37
C ALA A 248 -11.43 -4.63 14.91
N SER A 249 -11.86 -5.04 16.10
CA SER A 249 -13.05 -4.49 16.79
C SER A 249 -12.90 -3.00 17.08
N ARG A 250 -11.76 -2.58 17.65
CA ARG A 250 -11.48 -1.15 17.89
C ARG A 250 -11.47 -0.32 16.60
N ALA A 251 -11.09 -0.93 15.48
CA ALA A 251 -11.09 -0.24 14.18
C ALA A 251 -12.48 0.10 13.64
N LEU A 252 -13.56 -0.37 14.29
CA LEU A 252 -14.93 0.05 14.03
C LEU A 252 -15.25 1.45 14.56
N GLU A 253 -14.54 1.93 15.58
CA GLU A 253 -14.85 3.22 16.23
C GLU A 253 -14.92 4.41 15.25
N PRO A 254 -14.01 4.57 14.27
CA PRO A 254 -14.11 5.67 13.32
C PRO A 254 -15.39 5.66 12.45
N PHE A 255 -16.00 4.50 12.23
CA PHE A 255 -17.23 4.36 11.43
C PHE A 255 -18.49 4.88 12.14
N THR A 256 -18.44 5.02 13.47
CA THR A 256 -19.55 5.57 14.25
C THR A 256 -19.43 7.08 14.45
N ARG A 257 -18.25 7.67 14.17
CA ARG A 257 -17.96 9.09 14.38
C ARG A 257 -18.10 9.90 13.09
N PRO A 258 -18.70 11.10 13.15
CA PRO A 258 -18.79 11.98 12.00
C PRO A 258 -17.40 12.46 11.54
N VAL A 259 -17.26 12.76 10.25
CA VAL A 259 -16.00 13.28 9.66
C VAL A 259 -15.47 14.57 10.31
N GLN A 260 -16.31 15.35 11.01
CA GLN A 260 -15.93 16.60 11.70
C GLN A 260 -15.69 16.44 13.21
N HIS A 261 -15.40 15.24 13.70
CA HIS A 261 -15.18 15.02 15.13
C HIS A 261 -13.88 15.71 15.62
N SER A 262 -13.96 16.52 16.68
CA SER A 262 -12.87 17.41 17.14
C SER A 262 -11.64 16.66 17.69
N ASP A 263 -11.88 15.63 18.50
CA ASP A 263 -10.82 15.02 19.34
C ASP A 263 -10.42 13.59 18.93
N ALA A 264 -11.13 13.02 17.96
CA ALA A 264 -10.94 11.62 17.53
C ALA A 264 -11.24 11.51 16.04
N CYS A 265 -10.63 10.54 15.38
CA CYS A 265 -10.91 10.37 13.96
C CYS A 265 -12.30 9.77 13.71
N GLY A 266 -13.02 10.32 12.75
CA GLY A 266 -14.29 9.81 12.24
C GLY A 266 -14.29 9.76 10.71
N VAL A 267 -14.98 8.76 10.16
CA VAL A 267 -15.10 8.56 8.71
C VAL A 267 -16.55 8.56 8.23
N ARG A 268 -17.52 8.71 9.14
CA ARG A 268 -18.95 8.69 8.81
C ARG A 268 -19.39 10.06 8.27
N ALA A 269 -19.91 10.05 7.06
CA ALA A 269 -20.64 11.16 6.46
C ALA A 269 -22.07 10.71 6.12
N TYR A 270 -22.88 11.64 5.65
CA TYR A 270 -24.24 11.37 5.19
C TYR A 270 -24.37 11.89 3.76
N PHE A 271 -24.77 11.03 2.84
CA PHE A 271 -24.81 11.36 1.42
C PHE A 271 -25.76 12.54 1.19
N LEU A 272 -25.22 13.69 0.74
CA LEU A 272 -25.94 14.96 0.60
C LEU A 272 -26.72 15.37 1.86
N GLY A 273 -26.21 15.03 3.05
CA GLY A 273 -26.85 15.36 4.34
C GLY A 273 -28.05 14.49 4.72
N GLN A 274 -28.36 13.45 3.95
CA GLN A 274 -29.46 12.54 4.25
C GLN A 274 -29.03 11.49 5.29
N SER A 275 -29.62 11.58 6.48
CA SER A 275 -29.23 10.75 7.63
C SER A 275 -29.46 9.25 7.44
N ASP A 276 -30.35 8.86 6.51
CA ASP A 276 -30.65 7.48 6.14
C ASP A 276 -29.68 6.92 5.07
N LEU A 277 -28.75 7.74 4.59
CA LEU A 277 -27.71 7.36 3.62
C LEU A 277 -26.30 7.55 4.22
N PRO A 278 -25.92 6.78 5.25
CA PRO A 278 -24.57 6.84 5.79
C PRO A 278 -23.53 6.45 4.74
N TRP A 279 -22.43 7.21 4.71
CA TRP A 279 -21.30 6.97 3.82
C TRP A 279 -20.00 6.94 4.62
N TYR A 280 -19.10 6.02 4.29
CA TYR A 280 -17.79 5.91 4.92
C TYR A 280 -16.72 6.49 4.01
N GLU A 281 -16.20 7.66 4.37
CA GLU A 281 -15.31 8.43 3.53
C GLU A 281 -13.90 7.83 3.45
N GLU A 282 -13.43 7.54 2.25
CA GLU A 282 -11.99 7.26 2.00
C GLU A 282 -11.16 8.45 2.45
N TYR A 283 -11.66 9.66 2.17
CA TYR A 283 -11.07 10.93 2.56
C TYR A 283 -12.14 11.73 3.29
N PRO A 284 -12.08 11.86 4.64
CA PRO A 284 -13.10 12.51 5.46
C PRO A 284 -13.02 14.05 5.33
N ALA A 285 -13.13 14.55 4.11
CA ALA A 285 -13.14 15.98 3.81
C ALA A 285 -14.55 16.55 3.96
N VAL A 286 -14.61 17.85 4.23
CA VAL A 286 -15.86 18.60 4.23
C VAL A 286 -15.77 19.73 3.22
N PRO A 287 -16.72 19.84 2.28
CA PRO A 287 -17.82 18.90 2.04
C PRO A 287 -17.36 17.50 1.56
N GLY A 288 -18.25 16.50 1.72
CA GLY A 288 -17.98 15.10 1.38
C GLY A 288 -17.53 14.90 -0.06
N VAL A 289 -16.68 13.90 -0.27
CA VAL A 289 -16.07 13.56 -1.57
C VAL A 289 -16.79 12.37 -2.18
N PHE A 290 -17.17 11.39 -1.36
CA PHE A 290 -17.87 10.18 -1.76
C PHE A 290 -17.06 9.36 -2.79
N VAL A 291 -15.88 8.88 -2.42
CA VAL A 291 -15.05 8.01 -3.29
C VAL A 291 -15.59 6.57 -3.29
N LEU A 292 -15.93 6.03 -4.47
CA LEU A 292 -16.62 4.74 -4.59
C LEU A 292 -15.77 3.56 -4.10
N ASN A 293 -14.56 3.41 -4.63
CA ASN A 293 -13.74 2.24 -4.35
C ASN A 293 -13.40 2.13 -2.85
N GLY A 294 -13.12 3.25 -2.19
CA GLY A 294 -12.73 3.26 -0.80
C GLY A 294 -13.91 2.97 0.13
N PHE A 295 -15.11 3.43 -0.23
CA PHE A 295 -16.33 3.04 0.45
C PHE A 295 -16.55 1.53 0.36
N ILE A 296 -16.50 0.93 -0.83
CA ILE A 296 -16.70 -0.52 -0.99
C ILE A 296 -15.62 -1.33 -0.26
N PHE A 297 -14.33 -0.92 -0.33
CA PHE A 297 -13.28 -1.59 0.44
C PHE A 297 -13.49 -1.49 1.96
N SER A 298 -14.10 -0.41 2.43
CA SER A 298 -14.48 -0.31 3.84
C SER A 298 -15.55 -1.33 4.22
N LEU A 299 -16.54 -1.55 3.35
CA LEU A 299 -17.58 -2.57 3.52
C LEU A 299 -17.01 -4.00 3.52
N VAL A 300 -15.98 -4.27 2.71
CA VAL A 300 -15.28 -5.58 2.73
C VAL A 300 -14.71 -5.87 4.13
N GLY A 301 -14.09 -4.88 4.78
CA GLY A 301 -13.56 -5.03 6.13
C GLY A 301 -14.66 -5.28 7.17
N LEU A 302 -15.76 -4.52 7.08
CA LEU A 302 -16.91 -4.69 7.96
C LEU A 302 -17.55 -6.08 7.79
N PHE A 303 -17.69 -6.54 6.54
CA PHE A 303 -18.16 -7.89 6.23
C PHE A 303 -17.22 -8.96 6.78
N ASP A 304 -15.90 -8.86 6.52
CA ASP A 304 -14.94 -9.83 7.02
C ASP A 304 -15.06 -9.98 8.55
N LEU A 305 -15.19 -8.88 9.29
CA LEU A 305 -15.36 -8.92 10.75
C LEU A 305 -16.72 -9.45 11.18
N SER A 306 -17.80 -9.18 10.45
CA SER A 306 -19.13 -9.71 10.77
C SER A 306 -19.23 -11.22 10.51
N GLN A 307 -18.35 -11.79 9.69
CA GLN A 307 -18.30 -13.23 9.41
C GLN A 307 -17.34 -14.01 10.32
N VAL A 308 -16.70 -13.37 11.31
CA VAL A 308 -15.75 -14.04 12.20
C VAL A 308 -16.47 -15.02 13.13
N THR A 309 -15.95 -16.24 13.24
CA THR A 309 -16.37 -17.18 14.29
C THR A 309 -15.72 -16.78 15.61
N LEU A 310 -16.55 -16.35 16.56
CA LEU A 310 -16.06 -15.70 17.79
C LEU A 310 -15.58 -16.67 18.88
N GLY A 311 -15.98 -17.94 18.86
CA GLY A 311 -15.74 -18.84 20.00
C GLY A 311 -16.32 -18.23 21.29
N ASN A 312 -15.47 -17.93 22.27
CA ASN A 312 -15.86 -17.26 23.53
C ASN A 312 -15.73 -15.71 23.48
N ALA A 313 -15.41 -15.12 22.33
CA ALA A 313 -15.27 -13.67 22.19
C ALA A 313 -16.63 -12.95 22.20
N ASP A 314 -16.60 -11.65 22.47
CA ASP A 314 -17.79 -10.82 22.63
C ASP A 314 -18.65 -10.77 21.34
N PRO A 315 -19.92 -11.24 21.39
CA PRO A 315 -20.82 -11.24 20.23
C PRO A 315 -21.16 -9.85 19.70
N THR A 316 -21.01 -8.81 20.52
CA THR A 316 -21.28 -7.43 20.08
C THR A 316 -20.33 -6.96 18.98
N ILE A 317 -19.13 -7.55 18.88
CA ILE A 317 -18.15 -7.23 17.82
C ILE A 317 -18.73 -7.52 16.43
N VAL A 318 -19.25 -8.73 16.25
CA VAL A 318 -19.87 -9.17 14.99
C VAL A 318 -21.15 -8.38 14.73
N SER A 319 -21.98 -8.17 15.75
CA SER A 319 -23.22 -7.40 15.61
C SER A 319 -22.97 -5.96 15.16
N ASN A 320 -21.98 -5.27 15.74
CA ASN A 320 -21.64 -3.91 15.37
C ASN A 320 -21.08 -3.83 13.95
N ALA A 321 -20.22 -4.77 13.56
CA ALA A 321 -19.69 -4.84 12.21
C ALA A 321 -20.79 -5.11 11.18
N SER A 322 -21.72 -6.03 11.48
CA SER A 322 -22.88 -6.34 10.63
C SER A 322 -23.76 -5.11 10.45
N HIS A 323 -24.11 -4.41 11.53
CA HIS A 323 -24.94 -3.21 11.45
C HIS A 323 -24.32 -2.14 10.53
N LEU A 324 -23.03 -1.84 10.71
CA LEU A 324 -22.30 -0.88 9.87
C LEU A 324 -22.22 -1.36 8.40
N PHE A 325 -22.07 -2.66 8.18
CA PHE A 325 -22.06 -3.22 6.84
C PHE A 325 -23.43 -3.07 6.15
N ASP A 326 -24.51 -3.45 6.83
CA ASP A 326 -25.86 -3.47 6.29
C ASP A 326 -26.35 -2.07 5.92
N GLU A 327 -26.13 -1.08 6.79
CA GLU A 327 -26.47 0.32 6.47
C GLU A 327 -25.62 0.87 5.30
N GLY A 328 -24.36 0.47 5.20
CA GLY A 328 -23.49 0.85 4.09
C GLY A 328 -23.93 0.25 2.75
N ILE A 329 -24.35 -1.02 2.74
CA ILE A 329 -24.93 -1.67 1.55
C ILE A 329 -26.24 -1.00 1.14
N ASN A 330 -27.10 -0.67 2.11
CA ASN A 330 -28.35 0.04 1.84
C ASN A 330 -28.11 1.41 1.17
N THR A 331 -27.08 2.14 1.60
CA THR A 331 -26.65 3.36 0.91
C THR A 331 -26.13 3.06 -0.49
N LEU A 332 -25.24 2.06 -0.64
CA LEU A 332 -24.62 1.74 -1.93
C LEU A 332 -25.64 1.41 -3.01
N VAL A 333 -26.66 0.62 -2.68
CA VAL A 333 -27.76 0.25 -3.60
C VAL A 333 -28.43 1.48 -4.20
N ARG A 334 -28.59 2.54 -3.41
CA ARG A 334 -29.28 3.78 -3.82
C ARG A 334 -28.37 4.77 -4.54
N VAL A 335 -27.08 4.81 -4.17
CA VAL A 335 -26.12 5.81 -4.68
C VAL A 335 -25.34 5.31 -5.90
N LEU A 336 -25.13 4.00 -6.07
CA LEU A 336 -24.37 3.41 -7.18
C LEU A 336 -24.77 3.95 -8.58
N PRO A 337 -26.07 4.18 -8.91
CA PRO A 337 -26.46 4.76 -10.19
C PRO A 337 -25.74 6.06 -10.56
N LEU A 338 -25.43 6.89 -9.57
CA LEU A 338 -24.78 8.19 -9.77
C LEU A 338 -23.32 8.07 -10.22
N TYR A 339 -22.71 6.90 -10.09
CA TYR A 339 -21.35 6.65 -10.55
C TYR A 339 -21.28 6.20 -12.01
N ASP A 340 -22.40 5.91 -12.66
CA ASP A 340 -22.43 5.50 -14.07
C ASP A 340 -22.49 6.74 -14.98
N SER A 341 -21.46 6.94 -15.80
CA SER A 341 -21.39 8.09 -16.72
C SER A 341 -21.93 7.78 -18.12
N GLY A 342 -22.54 6.60 -18.33
CA GLY A 342 -22.98 6.12 -19.64
C GLY A 342 -21.85 5.65 -20.57
N THR A 343 -20.59 5.81 -20.17
CA THR A 343 -19.37 5.52 -20.97
C THR A 343 -18.18 5.07 -20.13
N GLY A 344 -18.39 4.91 -18.83
CA GLY A 344 -17.39 4.63 -17.81
C GLY A 344 -18.01 4.82 -16.43
N SER A 345 -17.18 4.82 -15.39
CA SER A 345 -17.60 5.15 -14.03
C SER A 345 -16.93 6.43 -13.53
N PHE A 346 -17.58 7.17 -12.64
CA PHE A 346 -16.92 8.21 -11.84
C PHE A 346 -16.09 7.59 -10.71
N TYR A 347 -15.01 8.25 -10.31
CA TYR A 347 -14.19 7.87 -9.16
C TYR A 347 -14.87 8.31 -7.85
N ASP A 348 -15.45 9.50 -7.88
CA ASP A 348 -16.13 10.13 -6.76
C ASP A 348 -17.26 11.06 -7.24
N LEU A 349 -18.04 11.57 -6.30
CA LEU A 349 -19.18 12.45 -6.57
C LEU A 349 -18.90 13.91 -6.17
N ARG A 350 -17.62 14.33 -6.12
CA ARG A 350 -17.25 15.70 -5.72
C ARG A 350 -17.92 16.77 -6.59
N HIS A 351 -18.22 16.44 -7.84
CA HIS A 351 -18.88 17.33 -8.81
C HIS A 351 -20.32 17.70 -8.43
N LEU A 352 -20.95 16.96 -7.51
CA LEU A 352 -22.26 17.31 -6.95
C LEU A 352 -22.18 18.46 -5.94
N ASN A 353 -20.97 18.83 -5.49
CA ASN A 353 -20.77 19.94 -4.56
C ASN A 353 -19.94 21.05 -5.20
N LEU A 354 -20.54 22.23 -5.29
CA LEU A 354 -19.95 23.42 -5.90
C LEU A 354 -18.62 23.84 -5.25
N ALA A 355 -18.40 23.58 -3.96
CA ALA A 355 -17.15 23.92 -3.28
C ALA A 355 -15.94 23.13 -3.83
N HIS A 356 -16.15 21.90 -4.33
CA HIS A 356 -15.09 21.13 -5.00
C HIS A 356 -14.85 21.64 -6.43
N SER A 357 -15.91 22.04 -7.13
CA SER A 357 -15.85 22.48 -8.54
C SER A 357 -15.29 23.89 -8.72
N TYR A 358 -15.69 24.87 -7.89
CA TYR A 358 -15.28 26.28 -8.09
C TYR A 358 -13.87 26.58 -7.57
N HIS A 359 -13.39 25.87 -6.55
CA HIS A 359 -12.11 26.16 -5.89
C HIS A 359 -10.94 25.36 -6.47
N ALA A 360 -11.14 24.67 -7.59
CA ALA A 360 -10.14 23.79 -8.20
C ALA A 360 -8.90 24.54 -8.76
N SER A 361 -8.98 25.84 -9.11
CA SER A 361 -7.78 26.64 -9.44
C SER A 361 -7.98 28.17 -9.42
N HIS A 362 -6.88 28.91 -9.20
CA HIS A 362 -6.82 30.37 -9.37
C HIS A 362 -7.04 30.81 -10.83
N GLU A 363 -6.90 29.90 -11.79
CA GLU A 363 -7.15 30.16 -13.22
C GLU A 363 -8.66 30.25 -13.50
N ILE A 364 -9.46 29.42 -12.83
CA ILE A 364 -10.94 29.48 -12.92
C ILE A 364 -11.44 30.80 -12.34
N GLY A 365 -10.94 31.25 -11.18
CA GLY A 365 -11.35 32.53 -10.58
C GLY A 365 -11.17 33.76 -11.51
N ARG A 366 -10.15 33.73 -12.38
CA ARG A 366 -9.89 34.81 -13.36
C ARG A 366 -10.89 34.83 -14.52
N LEU A 367 -11.42 33.68 -14.95
CA LEU A 367 -12.50 33.62 -15.96
C LEU A 367 -13.76 34.34 -15.48
N TRP A 368 -14.15 34.07 -14.22
CA TRP A 368 -15.39 34.59 -13.66
C TRP A 368 -15.34 36.10 -13.41
N GLN A 369 -14.15 36.65 -13.15
CA GLN A 369 -13.94 38.10 -13.03
C GLN A 369 -13.96 38.84 -14.38
N GLY A 370 -13.69 38.15 -15.49
CA GLY A 370 -13.53 38.76 -16.81
C GLY A 370 -14.74 38.69 -17.75
N LYS A 371 -15.83 37.98 -17.44
CA LYS A 371 -16.96 37.70 -18.38
C LYS A 371 -16.54 37.14 -19.76
N HIS A 372 -15.34 36.58 -19.90
CA HIS A 372 -14.87 35.99 -21.16
C HIS A 372 -15.04 34.47 -21.13
N ARG A 373 -15.56 33.88 -22.23
CA ARG A 373 -15.51 32.42 -22.42
C ARG A 373 -14.06 31.98 -22.57
N ALA A 374 -13.71 30.83 -22.00
CA ALA A 374 -12.37 30.26 -22.16
C ALA A 374 -12.11 29.92 -23.63
N GLU A 375 -11.00 30.41 -24.20
CA GLU A 375 -10.56 30.04 -25.54
C GLU A 375 -10.10 28.56 -25.56
N PRO A 376 -10.33 27.80 -26.66
CA PRO A 376 -10.13 26.35 -26.72
C PRO A 376 -8.72 25.83 -26.38
N TRP A 377 -7.70 26.69 -26.48
CA TRP A 377 -6.29 26.30 -26.35
C TRP A 377 -5.61 26.82 -25.07
N ASP A 378 -6.38 27.42 -24.16
CA ASP A 378 -5.84 28.03 -22.95
C ASP A 378 -5.64 27.02 -21.80
N ARG A 379 -4.65 27.26 -20.93
CA ARG A 379 -4.45 26.53 -19.65
C ARG A 379 -5.72 26.54 -18.81
N THR A 380 -6.50 27.59 -18.94
CA THR A 380 -7.80 27.79 -18.34
C THR A 380 -8.82 26.69 -18.70
N LEU A 381 -8.86 26.19 -19.95
CA LEU A 381 -9.75 25.09 -20.32
C LEU A 381 -9.37 23.78 -19.60
N ARG A 382 -8.07 23.52 -19.44
CA ARG A 382 -7.57 22.38 -18.66
C ARG A 382 -7.96 22.47 -17.18
N ALA A 383 -8.01 23.66 -16.61
CA ALA A 383 -8.49 23.86 -15.25
C ALA A 383 -10.00 23.61 -15.14
N VAL A 384 -10.81 24.11 -16.08
CA VAL A 384 -12.26 23.86 -16.13
C VAL A 384 -12.55 22.36 -16.28
N LEU A 385 -11.81 21.64 -17.12
CA LEU A 385 -11.96 20.19 -17.26
C LEU A 385 -11.62 19.42 -15.97
N LYS A 386 -10.72 19.95 -15.14
CA LYS A 386 -10.41 19.38 -13.81
C LYS A 386 -11.49 19.66 -12.77
N ALA A 387 -12.31 20.69 -12.96
CA ALA A 387 -13.43 21.03 -12.10
C ALA A 387 -14.71 20.23 -12.41
N GLY A 388 -14.78 19.57 -13.57
CA GLY A 388 -15.89 18.70 -13.95
C GLY A 388 -15.89 17.35 -13.21
N PRO A 389 -16.81 16.43 -13.58
CA PRO A 389 -16.90 15.09 -12.98
C PRO A 389 -15.56 14.35 -13.00
N ASN A 390 -15.12 13.90 -11.82
CA ASN A 390 -13.88 13.15 -11.68
C ASN A 390 -14.05 11.71 -12.16
N ARG A 391 -13.78 11.48 -13.45
CA ARG A 391 -13.88 10.16 -14.08
C ARG A 391 -12.83 9.20 -13.53
N ALA A 392 -13.24 7.97 -13.23
CA ALA A 392 -12.31 6.92 -12.89
C ALA A 392 -11.46 6.59 -14.13
N ARG A 393 -10.13 6.69 -14.02
CA ARG A 393 -9.24 6.12 -15.04
C ARG A 393 -9.52 4.62 -15.17
N TRP A 394 -9.25 4.03 -16.34
CA TRP A 394 -9.61 2.65 -16.64
C TRP A 394 -9.14 1.60 -15.61
N GLN A 395 -8.02 1.83 -14.93
CA GLN A 395 -7.58 0.97 -13.84
C GLN A 395 -8.55 0.98 -12.64
N TYR A 396 -9.05 2.15 -12.24
CA TYR A 396 -10.07 2.25 -11.19
C TYR A 396 -11.42 1.74 -11.67
N HIS A 397 -11.77 1.96 -12.94
CA HIS A 397 -12.98 1.36 -13.52
C HIS A 397 -12.94 -0.18 -13.42
N ARG A 398 -11.77 -0.80 -13.68
CA ARG A 398 -11.56 -2.25 -13.44
C ARG A 398 -11.65 -2.64 -11.97
N VAL A 399 -11.15 -1.80 -11.05
CA VAL A 399 -11.34 -2.04 -9.60
C VAL A 399 -12.82 -2.06 -9.25
N HIS A 400 -13.61 -1.12 -9.78
CA HIS A 400 -15.05 -1.11 -9.52
C HIS A 400 -15.74 -2.36 -10.08
N LEU A 401 -15.35 -2.84 -11.27
CA LEU A 401 -15.86 -4.12 -11.80
C LEU A 401 -15.55 -5.29 -10.87
N LEU A 402 -14.32 -5.40 -10.37
CA LEU A 402 -13.95 -6.45 -9.42
C LEU A 402 -14.75 -6.35 -8.12
N GLN A 403 -15.00 -5.13 -7.64
CA GLN A 403 -15.81 -4.87 -6.45
C GLN A 403 -17.29 -5.23 -6.67
N LEU A 404 -17.89 -4.88 -7.82
CA LEU A 404 -19.25 -5.28 -8.16
C LEU A 404 -19.39 -6.80 -8.26
N HIS A 405 -18.41 -7.46 -8.87
CA HIS A 405 -18.37 -8.92 -8.90
C HIS A 405 -18.31 -9.51 -7.49
N GLN A 406 -17.47 -8.96 -6.60
CA GLN A 406 -17.39 -9.41 -5.21
C GLN A 406 -18.67 -9.14 -4.40
N LEU A 407 -19.33 -8.01 -4.64
CA LEU A 407 -20.63 -7.67 -4.05
C LEU A 407 -21.70 -8.69 -4.46
N SER A 408 -21.75 -9.05 -5.75
CA SER A 408 -22.68 -10.04 -6.29
C SER A 408 -22.42 -11.45 -5.75
N ALA A 409 -21.16 -11.87 -5.74
CA ALA A 409 -20.82 -13.25 -5.40
C ALA A 409 -20.80 -13.56 -3.90
N VAL A 410 -20.42 -12.58 -3.05
CA VAL A 410 -20.07 -12.85 -1.65
C VAL A 410 -20.70 -11.86 -0.68
N LEU A 411 -20.49 -10.55 -0.88
CA LEU A 411 -20.77 -9.57 0.18
C LEU A 411 -22.27 -9.29 0.35
N ALA A 412 -22.99 -9.09 -0.75
CA ALA A 412 -24.41 -8.73 -0.74
C ALA A 412 -25.19 -9.42 -1.87
N PRO A 413 -25.19 -10.77 -1.92
CA PRO A 413 -25.83 -11.54 -2.99
C PRO A 413 -27.35 -11.31 -3.08
N GLN A 414 -28.00 -10.85 -2.01
CA GLN A 414 -29.41 -10.44 -2.03
C GLN A 414 -29.70 -9.29 -3.02
N HIS A 415 -28.67 -8.55 -3.44
CA HIS A 415 -28.75 -7.50 -4.46
C HIS A 415 -28.01 -7.87 -5.76
N ALA A 416 -27.64 -9.13 -5.98
CA ALA A 416 -26.85 -9.59 -7.13
C ALA A 416 -27.35 -9.05 -8.49
N LYS A 417 -28.67 -9.09 -8.74
CA LYS A 417 -29.27 -8.56 -9.98
C LYS A 417 -28.89 -7.10 -10.26
N LEU A 418 -28.84 -6.26 -9.22
CA LEU A 418 -28.41 -4.87 -9.36
C LEU A 418 -26.93 -4.82 -9.73
N TRP A 419 -26.07 -5.49 -8.96
CA TRP A 419 -24.63 -5.49 -9.17
C TRP A 419 -24.24 -6.01 -10.55
N ASP A 420 -24.85 -7.11 -11.00
CA ASP A 420 -24.58 -7.74 -12.29
C ASP A 420 -24.98 -6.82 -13.46
N ILE A 421 -26.12 -6.13 -13.37
CA ILE A 421 -26.54 -5.16 -14.39
C ILE A 421 -25.52 -4.02 -14.54
N TYR A 422 -24.99 -3.50 -13.42
CA TYR A 422 -23.93 -2.48 -13.47
C TYR A 422 -22.61 -3.08 -13.96
N PHE A 423 -22.26 -4.29 -13.52
CA PHE A 423 -21.05 -4.98 -13.94
C PHE A 423 -21.02 -5.19 -15.45
N ASP A 424 -22.07 -5.78 -16.04
CA ASP A 424 -22.13 -6.07 -17.47
C ASP A 424 -22.09 -4.80 -18.30
N ARG A 425 -22.82 -3.77 -17.89
CA ARG A 425 -22.82 -2.47 -18.57
C ARG A 425 -21.45 -1.79 -18.49
N TRP A 426 -20.81 -1.79 -17.33
CA TRP A 426 -19.48 -1.21 -17.14
C TRP A 426 -18.40 -2.03 -17.88
N LEU A 427 -18.56 -3.35 -17.95
CA LEU A 427 -17.70 -4.23 -18.74
C LEU A 427 -17.83 -3.90 -20.24
N ALA A 428 -19.03 -3.58 -20.73
CA ALA A 428 -19.21 -3.12 -22.10
C ALA A 428 -18.48 -1.80 -22.38
N TYR A 429 -18.41 -0.88 -21.41
CA TYR A 429 -17.67 0.38 -21.57
C TYR A 429 -16.18 0.18 -21.82
N LEU A 430 -15.56 -0.89 -21.27
CA LEU A 430 -14.17 -1.25 -21.57
C LEU A 430 -13.94 -1.60 -23.05
N ARG A 431 -15.01 -1.94 -23.78
CA ARG A 431 -14.99 -2.25 -25.22
C ARG A 431 -15.49 -1.10 -26.09
N GLY A 432 -15.71 0.08 -25.51
CA GLY A 432 -16.15 1.28 -26.24
C GLY A 432 -17.66 1.39 -26.46
N PHE A 433 -18.45 0.46 -25.91
CA PHE A 433 -19.92 0.61 -25.90
C PHE A 433 -20.33 1.78 -24.99
N ARG A 434 -21.52 2.32 -25.25
CA ARG A 434 -22.09 3.45 -24.54
C ARG A 434 -23.55 3.13 -24.20
N SER A 435 -24.05 3.71 -23.12
CA SER A 435 -25.50 3.70 -22.85
C SER A 435 -26.25 4.39 -23.99
N GLY A 436 -27.46 3.92 -24.29
CA GLY A 436 -28.31 4.52 -25.31
C GLY A 436 -28.58 6.01 -25.03
N HIS A 437 -28.64 6.81 -26.10
CA HIS A 437 -29.12 8.18 -26.04
C HIS A 437 -30.54 8.25 -26.63
N ASN A 438 -31.29 9.29 -26.28
CA ASN A 438 -32.61 9.56 -26.82
C ASN A 438 -32.58 10.09 -28.26
#